data_AF-A0A1C5VY45-F1
#
_entry.id   AF-A0A1C5VY45-F1
#
_cell.length_a   1.000
_cell.length_b   1.000
_cell.length_c   1.000
_cell.angle_alpha   90.00
_cell.angle_beta   90.00
_cell.angle_gamma   90.00
#
_symmetry.space_group_name_H-M   'P 1'
#
loop_
_entity.id
_entity.type
_entity.pdbx_description
1 polymer ?
#
loop_
_entity_poly.entity_id
_entity_poly.type
_entity_poly.pdbx_seq_one_letter_code
_entity_poly.pdbx_strand_id
1 'polypeptide(L)'
;MAREGIERNKLDYILTDLLPVELSGRFSYRPFYEFLMEKEHKEELDNIAEKIKELCAESNGRLFEHGWGTMPLRYDIQKGNDSLRKMSLIQPLAALNIYFFIECYQKDILRFFKDNHRFSIRYHKACNDLYYQMRSKKYIKYIRKITKKIGKSTISQTGRYFKIYPFESLNAFTSSALWRMNNYQYQYFAKVDYKSCFDSIYSHAYTWIIDRYVIDPRSMSNASLFTSIDKVLMNINGKSSNGIVVGPEYSRMIAEILLQQIDKEVYMLLLGITRGQVPMW
;
A
#
# COMPACT_ATOMS: atom_id res chain seq x y z
N MET A 1 16.93 23.11 15.95
CA MET A 1 16.15 23.79 14.90
C MET A 1 15.44 22.74 14.06
N ALA A 2 14.13 22.61 14.26
CA ALA A 2 13.30 21.75 13.42
C ALA A 2 13.28 22.35 12.01
N ARG A 3 13.91 21.66 11.05
CA ARG A 3 13.74 22.02 9.63
C ARG A 3 12.32 21.63 9.26
N GLU A 4 11.46 22.62 9.04
CA GLU A 4 10.14 22.44 8.45
C GLU A 4 10.30 21.61 7.17
N GLY A 5 9.85 20.36 7.25
CA GLY A 5 10.06 19.36 6.22
C GLY A 5 9.06 19.57 5.11
N ILE A 6 9.54 20.06 3.96
CA ILE A 6 8.76 20.06 2.72
C ILE A 6 8.27 18.63 2.46
N GLU A 7 6.95 18.49 2.29
CA GLU A 7 6.27 17.23 2.02
C GLU A 7 6.84 16.59 0.76
N ARG A 8 7.06 15.27 0.79
CA ARG A 8 7.47 14.50 -0.39
C ARG A 8 6.42 14.68 -1.49
N ASN A 9 6.87 14.86 -2.72
CA ASN A 9 5.99 14.89 -3.88
C ASN A 9 5.22 13.57 -3.93
N LYS A 10 3.89 13.67 -3.85
CA LYS A 10 3.02 12.51 -3.77
C LYS A 10 3.10 11.64 -5.04
N LEU A 11 3.45 12.24 -6.17
CA LEU A 11 3.70 11.53 -7.43
C LEU A 11 4.86 10.53 -7.34
N ASP A 12 5.80 10.73 -6.40
CA ASP A 12 6.93 9.82 -6.20
C ASP A 12 6.48 8.39 -5.87
N TYR A 13 5.23 8.21 -5.42
CA TYR A 13 4.62 6.91 -5.20
C TYR A 13 4.70 6.01 -6.44
N ILE A 14 4.54 6.59 -7.64
CA ILE A 14 4.63 5.86 -8.92
C ILE A 14 6.01 5.22 -9.10
N LEU A 15 7.07 5.88 -8.65
CA LEU A 15 8.43 5.40 -8.87
C LEU A 15 8.87 4.33 -7.88
N THR A 16 8.21 4.19 -6.73
CA THR A 16 8.77 3.42 -5.61
C THR A 16 7.92 2.25 -5.16
N ASP A 17 6.60 2.40 -5.10
CA ASP A 17 5.72 1.40 -4.46
C ASP A 17 4.81 0.69 -5.48
N LEU A 18 4.93 1.05 -6.77
CA LEU A 18 4.15 0.47 -7.87
C LEU A 18 4.89 -0.54 -8.74
N LEU A 19 6.22 -0.62 -8.60
CA LEU A 19 7.04 -1.55 -9.38
C LEU A 19 7.35 -2.81 -8.57
N PRO A 20 7.36 -4.00 -9.22
CA PRO A 20 7.88 -5.22 -8.60
C PRO A 20 9.34 -5.06 -8.18
N VAL A 21 9.72 -5.67 -7.06
CA VAL A 21 11.13 -5.71 -6.61
C VAL A 21 11.97 -6.53 -7.57
N GLU A 22 11.41 -7.62 -8.09
CA GLU A 22 12.05 -8.60 -8.98
C GLU A 22 11.95 -8.21 -10.47
N LEU A 23 11.89 -6.90 -10.74
CA LEU A 23 11.82 -6.34 -12.09
C LEU A 23 13.23 -6.24 -12.71
N SER A 24 13.32 -6.41 -14.04
CA SER A 24 14.55 -6.10 -14.79
C SER A 24 14.98 -4.64 -14.58
N GLY A 25 16.26 -4.42 -14.29
CA GLY A 25 16.84 -3.08 -14.13
C GLY A 25 16.80 -2.22 -15.41
N ARG A 26 16.36 -2.78 -16.55
CA ARG A 26 16.11 -2.04 -17.79
C ARG A 26 14.75 -1.34 -17.82
N PHE A 27 13.80 -1.75 -16.99
CA PHE A 27 12.48 -1.12 -16.93
C PHE A 27 12.39 -0.10 -15.80
N SER A 28 11.76 1.03 -16.09
CA SER A 28 11.45 2.05 -15.09
C SER A 28 10.30 2.92 -15.57
N TYR A 29 9.46 3.38 -14.64
CA TYR A 29 8.49 4.45 -14.92
C TYR A 29 9.10 5.83 -15.01
N ARG A 30 10.42 5.97 -14.98
CA ARG A 30 11.09 7.27 -15.05
C ARG A 30 10.63 8.14 -16.24
N PRO A 31 10.57 7.65 -17.49
CA PRO A 31 10.09 8.47 -18.61
C PRO A 31 8.64 8.92 -18.43
N PHE A 32 7.78 8.04 -17.90
CA PHE A 32 6.39 8.35 -17.60
C PHE A 32 6.24 9.38 -16.48
N TYR A 33 7.06 9.27 -15.42
CA TYR A 33 7.10 10.26 -14.34
C TYR A 33 7.60 11.62 -14.84
N GLU A 34 8.64 11.64 -15.68
CA GLU A 34 9.17 12.88 -16.27
C GLU A 34 8.09 13.56 -17.13
N PHE A 35 7.35 12.80 -17.94
CA PHE A 35 6.18 13.30 -18.70
C PHE A 35 5.11 13.93 -17.79
N LEU A 36 4.73 13.27 -16.69
CA LEU A 36 3.73 13.78 -15.74
C LEU A 36 4.20 15.00 -14.94
N MET A 37 5.51 15.24 -14.87
CA MET A 37 6.11 16.38 -14.16
C MET A 37 6.29 17.61 -15.07
N GLU A 38 6.06 17.49 -16.37
CA GLU A 38 6.00 18.64 -17.28
C GLU A 38 4.86 19.57 -16.87
N LYS A 39 5.06 20.88 -17.02
CA LYS A 39 4.18 21.91 -16.42
C LYS A 39 2.70 21.70 -16.77
N GLU A 40 2.41 21.52 -18.06
CA GLU A 40 1.05 21.37 -18.58
C GLU A 40 0.37 20.11 -18.02
N HIS A 41 1.04 18.96 -18.12
CA HIS A 41 0.52 17.69 -17.59
C HIS A 41 0.39 17.69 -16.07
N LYS A 42 1.30 18.38 -15.37
CA LYS A 42 1.27 18.47 -13.91
C LYS A 42 0.08 19.30 -13.44
N GLU A 43 -0.21 20.42 -14.10
CA GLU A 43 -1.41 21.24 -13.84
C GLU A 43 -2.68 20.43 -14.10
N GLU A 44 -2.76 19.68 -15.21
CA GLU A 44 -3.89 18.79 -15.48
C GLU A 44 -4.04 17.69 -14.42
N LEU A 45 -2.93 17.05 -14.03
CA LEU A 45 -2.93 15.98 -13.03
C LEU A 45 -3.40 16.48 -11.66
N ASP A 46 -2.97 17.68 -11.26
CA ASP A 46 -3.36 18.29 -9.98
C ASP A 46 -4.84 18.67 -9.99
N ASN A 47 -5.35 19.23 -11.09
CA ASN A 47 -6.78 19.52 -11.26
C ASN A 47 -7.64 18.24 -11.16
N ILE A 48 -7.20 17.14 -11.79
CA ILE A 48 -7.90 15.85 -11.69
C ILE A 48 -7.85 15.33 -10.26
N ALA A 49 -6.70 15.41 -9.59
CA ALA A 49 -6.56 14.96 -8.21
C ALA A 49 -7.43 15.77 -7.24
N GLU A 50 -7.54 17.08 -7.42
CA GLU A 50 -8.44 17.95 -6.63
C GLU A 50 -9.90 17.57 -6.85
N LYS A 51 -10.34 17.43 -8.11
CA LYS A 51 -11.71 17.03 -8.42
C LYS A 51 -12.09 15.67 -7.85
N ILE A 52 -11.18 14.69 -7.87
CA ILE A 52 -11.43 13.38 -7.26
C ILE A 52 -11.53 13.50 -5.72
N LYS A 53 -10.74 14.37 -5.09
CA LYS A 53 -10.83 14.60 -3.63
C LYS A 53 -12.14 15.29 -3.24
N GLU A 54 -12.62 16.23 -4.05
CA GLU A 54 -13.94 16.87 -3.84
C GLU A 54 -15.05 15.81 -3.91
N LEU A 55 -15.05 14.97 -4.95
CA LEU A 55 -16.00 13.86 -5.07
C LEU A 55 -15.88 12.86 -3.90
N CYS A 56 -14.67 12.65 -3.38
CA CYS A 56 -14.44 11.82 -2.21
C CYS A 56 -15.04 12.42 -0.92
N ALA A 57 -15.02 13.75 -0.79
CA ALA A 57 -15.59 14.44 0.37
C ALA A 57 -17.13 14.45 0.34
N GLU A 58 -17.73 14.60 -0.86
CA GLU A 58 -19.17 14.69 -1.04
C GLU A 58 -19.93 13.39 -0.72
N SER A 59 -19.24 12.25 -0.58
CA SER A 59 -19.78 10.93 -0.18
C SER A 59 -20.96 10.39 -1.03
N ASN A 60 -21.33 11.09 -2.11
CA ASN A 60 -22.51 10.78 -2.93
C ASN A 60 -22.19 9.85 -4.12
N GLY A 61 -20.91 9.64 -4.45
CA GLY A 61 -20.48 8.85 -5.61
C GLY A 61 -19.67 7.61 -5.25
N ARG A 62 -19.89 6.51 -5.99
CA ARG A 62 -18.99 5.35 -5.97
C ARG A 62 -17.72 5.68 -6.76
N LEU A 63 -16.69 6.17 -6.06
CA LEU A 63 -15.40 6.44 -6.70
C LEU A 63 -14.84 5.19 -7.39
N PHE A 64 -14.16 5.39 -8.51
CA PHE A 64 -13.47 4.36 -9.28
C PHE A 64 -14.36 3.25 -9.88
N GLU A 65 -15.69 3.30 -9.77
CA GLU A 65 -16.61 2.29 -10.32
C GLU A 65 -16.48 2.16 -11.85
N HIS A 66 -16.41 3.30 -12.55
CA HIS A 66 -16.13 3.38 -13.99
C HIS A 66 -14.66 3.68 -14.30
N GLY A 67 -13.75 3.37 -13.38
CA GLY A 67 -12.32 3.61 -13.56
C GLY A 67 -11.74 2.83 -14.74
N TRP A 68 -10.58 3.28 -15.23
CA TRP A 68 -9.90 2.67 -16.39
C TRP A 68 -9.55 1.21 -16.10
N GLY A 69 -10.16 0.30 -16.87
CA GLY A 69 -9.80 -1.11 -16.86
C GLY A 69 -8.46 -1.31 -17.56
N THR A 70 -7.52 -1.92 -16.86
CA THR A 70 -6.18 -2.20 -17.38
C THR A 70 -5.80 -3.64 -17.06
N MET A 71 -4.93 -4.25 -17.87
CA MET A 71 -4.41 -5.59 -17.63
C MET A 71 -2.89 -5.51 -17.41
N PRO A 72 -2.36 -6.05 -16.30
CA PRO A 72 -0.94 -6.01 -16.05
C PRO A 72 -0.20 -6.97 -16.99
N LEU A 73 1.03 -6.63 -17.34
CA LEU A 73 1.93 -7.55 -18.03
C LEU A 73 2.42 -8.60 -17.03
N ARG A 74 2.00 -9.84 -17.22
CA ARG A 74 2.40 -10.98 -16.39
C ARG A 74 3.66 -11.62 -16.94
N TYR A 75 4.64 -11.87 -16.09
CA TYR A 75 5.90 -12.52 -16.44
C TYR A 75 6.34 -13.45 -15.33
N ASP A 76 7.08 -14.51 -15.67
CA ASP A 76 7.57 -15.46 -14.69
C ASP A 76 9.02 -15.13 -14.29
N ILE A 77 9.30 -15.27 -12.99
CA ILE A 77 10.65 -15.21 -12.42
C ILE A 77 10.99 -16.55 -11.79
N GLN A 78 12.28 -16.92 -11.78
CA GLN A 78 12.74 -18.09 -11.05
C GLN A 78 12.66 -17.85 -9.54
N LYS A 79 12.10 -18.81 -8.82
CA LYS A 79 12.04 -18.86 -7.37
C LYS A 79 12.69 -20.16 -6.90
N GLY A 80 13.91 -20.06 -6.37
CA GLY A 80 14.73 -21.22 -6.04
C GLY A 80 15.14 -21.97 -7.31
N ASN A 81 15.32 -23.29 -7.21
CA ASN A 81 15.88 -24.08 -8.30
C ASN A 81 14.81 -24.58 -9.30
N ASP A 82 13.60 -24.93 -8.83
CA ASP A 82 12.63 -25.67 -9.66
C ASP A 82 11.25 -25.02 -9.78
N SER A 83 11.06 -23.80 -9.26
CA SER A 83 9.74 -23.15 -9.30
C SER A 83 9.77 -21.79 -9.98
N LEU A 84 8.71 -21.52 -10.74
CA LEU A 84 8.44 -20.21 -11.30
C LEU A 84 7.46 -19.46 -10.39
N ARG A 85 7.69 -18.16 -10.22
CA ARG A 85 6.75 -17.24 -9.59
C ARG A 85 6.28 -16.26 -10.65
N LYS A 86 4.96 -16.14 -10.79
CA LYS A 86 4.35 -15.14 -11.65
C LYS A 86 4.38 -13.77 -10.97
N MET A 87 4.92 -12.80 -11.66
CA MET A 87 4.94 -11.39 -11.29
C MET A 87 4.13 -10.58 -12.29
N SER A 88 3.70 -9.40 -11.89
CA SER A 88 2.85 -8.53 -12.70
C SER A 88 3.40 -7.11 -12.69
N LEU A 89 3.63 -6.57 -13.88
CA LEU A 89 3.95 -5.17 -14.09
C LEU A 89 2.68 -4.43 -14.49
N ILE A 90 2.26 -3.44 -13.69
CA ILE A 90 1.04 -2.68 -13.96
C ILE A 90 1.21 -1.73 -15.16
N GLN A 91 0.10 -1.32 -15.77
CA GLN A 91 0.13 -0.35 -16.86
C GLN A 91 0.24 1.09 -16.30
N PRO A 92 0.76 2.06 -17.07
CA PRO A 92 0.80 3.47 -16.65
C PRO A 92 -0.56 4.03 -16.21
N LEU A 93 -1.65 3.65 -16.89
CA LEU A 93 -3.01 4.05 -16.47
C LEU A 93 -3.41 3.43 -15.12
N ALA A 94 -3.01 2.19 -14.84
CA ALA A 94 -3.20 1.59 -13.51
C ALA A 94 -2.38 2.35 -12.46
N ALA A 95 -1.17 2.78 -12.80
CA ALA A 95 -0.34 3.56 -11.89
C ALA A 95 -1.00 4.91 -11.52
N LEU A 96 -1.62 5.60 -12.48
CA LEU A 96 -2.42 6.80 -12.22
C LEU A 96 -3.65 6.52 -11.36
N ASN A 97 -4.37 5.43 -11.66
CA ASN A 97 -5.55 5.02 -10.89
C ASN A 97 -5.19 4.80 -9.41
N ILE A 98 -4.09 4.07 -9.15
CA ILE A 98 -3.60 3.87 -7.78
C ILE A 98 -3.09 5.19 -7.18
N TYR A 99 -2.39 6.03 -7.94
CA TYR A 99 -1.94 7.35 -7.45
C TYR A 99 -3.12 8.20 -6.94
N PHE A 100 -4.20 8.32 -7.71
CA PHE A 100 -5.40 9.07 -7.29
C PHE A 100 -6.10 8.43 -6.09
N PHE A 101 -6.12 7.09 -6.02
CA PHE A 101 -6.63 6.39 -4.85
C PHE A 101 -5.82 6.72 -3.59
N ILE A 102 -4.49 6.73 -3.67
CA ILE A 102 -3.62 7.11 -2.55
C ILE A 102 -3.79 8.59 -2.19
N GLU A 103 -3.95 9.48 -3.17
CA GLU A 103 -4.25 10.90 -2.90
C GLU A 103 -5.49 11.11 -2.04
N CYS A 104 -6.51 10.27 -2.21
CA CYS A 104 -7.76 10.36 -1.45
C CYS A 104 -7.62 9.68 -0.09
N TYR A 105 -7.08 8.46 -0.06
CA TYR A 105 -7.25 7.55 1.07
C TYR A 105 -6.00 7.28 1.88
N GLN A 106 -4.84 7.88 1.56
CA GLN A 106 -3.59 7.65 2.29
C GLN A 106 -3.76 7.81 3.81
N LYS A 107 -4.45 8.86 4.25
CA LYS A 107 -4.64 9.14 5.68
C LYS A 107 -5.46 8.05 6.36
N ASP A 108 -6.53 7.58 5.71
CA ASP A 108 -7.43 6.55 6.23
C ASP A 108 -6.73 5.19 6.29
N ILE A 109 -5.96 4.83 5.26
CA ILE A 109 -5.15 3.61 5.22
C ILE A 109 -4.12 3.61 6.37
N LEU A 110 -3.39 4.72 6.54
CA LEU A 110 -2.39 4.83 7.62
C LEU A 110 -3.03 4.80 9.01
N ARG A 111 -4.21 5.40 9.17
CA ARG A 111 -5.00 5.32 10.40
C ARG A 111 -5.46 3.89 10.65
N PHE A 112 -5.98 3.20 9.64
CA PHE A 112 -6.39 1.80 9.75
C PHE A 112 -5.26 0.93 10.27
N PHE A 113 -4.04 1.05 9.72
CA PHE A 113 -2.90 0.31 10.24
C PHE A 113 -2.56 0.70 11.69
N LYS A 114 -2.58 1.99 12.02
CA LYS A 114 -2.33 2.43 13.39
C LYS A 114 -3.34 1.82 14.39
N ASP A 115 -4.58 1.67 13.99
CA ASP A 115 -5.63 1.18 14.88
C ASP A 115 -5.67 -0.36 14.95
N ASN A 116 -5.15 -1.08 13.94
CA ASN A 116 -5.29 -2.55 13.84
C ASN A 116 -3.96 -3.35 13.84
N HIS A 117 -2.78 -2.71 13.94
CA HIS A 117 -1.47 -3.37 13.86
C HIS A 117 -1.05 -4.31 15.02
N ARG A 118 -1.95 -4.68 15.93
CA ARG A 118 -1.60 -5.36 17.20
C ARG A 118 -0.73 -6.62 17.02
N PHE A 119 -1.04 -7.44 16.02
CA PHE A 119 -0.33 -8.70 15.74
C PHE A 119 0.54 -8.63 14.48
N SER A 120 0.46 -7.51 13.75
CA SER A 120 1.22 -7.35 12.52
C SER A 120 2.71 -7.17 12.81
N ILE A 121 3.51 -8.06 12.23
CA ILE A 121 4.97 -7.95 12.22
C ILE A 121 5.47 -7.03 11.11
N ARG A 122 4.60 -6.66 10.16
CA ARG A 122 4.95 -5.86 8.98
C ARG A 122 3.72 -5.14 8.41
N TYR A 123 3.69 -3.81 8.50
CA TYR A 123 2.70 -2.94 7.90
C TYR A 123 3.32 -1.62 7.42
N HIS A 124 2.52 -0.81 6.71
CA HIS A 124 2.96 0.43 6.10
C HIS A 124 2.73 1.61 7.04
N LYS A 125 3.75 2.47 7.18
CA LYS A 125 3.68 3.71 7.98
C LYS A 125 4.17 4.90 7.15
N ALA A 126 3.75 6.10 7.54
CA ALA A 126 4.24 7.33 6.90
C ALA A 126 5.79 7.40 6.94
N CYS A 127 6.39 7.73 5.80
CA CYS A 127 7.83 7.91 5.64
C CYS A 127 8.17 9.41 5.66
N ASN A 128 8.91 9.85 6.68
CA ASN A 128 9.36 11.25 6.83
C ASN A 128 10.89 11.36 6.61
N ASP A 129 11.49 10.36 5.94
CA ASP A 129 12.96 10.19 5.91
C ASP A 129 13.64 10.95 4.75
N LEU A 130 12.84 11.55 3.86
CA LEU A 130 13.29 12.31 2.70
C LEU A 130 13.03 13.80 2.92
N TYR A 131 14.10 14.60 2.94
CA TYR A 131 14.01 16.05 2.96
C TYR A 131 14.28 16.59 1.57
N TYR A 132 13.44 17.51 1.11
CA TYR A 132 13.69 18.28 -0.10
C TYR A 132 15.05 18.97 -0.04
N GLN A 133 15.83 18.88 -1.11
CA GLN A 133 17.13 19.54 -1.25
C GLN A 133 17.06 20.71 -2.22
N MET A 134 16.48 20.50 -3.41
CA MET A 134 16.47 21.51 -4.48
C MET A 134 15.44 21.14 -5.55
N ARG A 135 14.76 22.14 -6.11
CA ARG A 135 13.93 22.05 -7.32
C ARG A 135 14.73 22.64 -8.46
N SER A 136 15.14 21.78 -9.39
CA SER A 136 15.55 22.22 -10.73
C SER A 136 14.30 22.35 -11.60
N LYS A 137 14.39 23.06 -12.73
CA LYS A 137 13.28 23.16 -13.71
C LYS A 137 12.79 21.78 -14.21
N LYS A 138 13.60 20.72 -14.07
CA LYS A 138 13.33 19.37 -14.60
C LYS A 138 13.15 18.26 -13.55
N TYR A 139 13.55 18.48 -12.29
CA TYR A 139 13.44 17.44 -11.26
C TYR A 139 13.51 18.02 -9.83
N ILE A 140 12.94 17.27 -8.88
CA ILE A 140 13.03 17.55 -7.44
C ILE A 140 14.04 16.58 -6.82
N LYS A 141 15.04 17.11 -6.11
CA LYS A 141 16.07 16.30 -5.45
C LYS A 141 15.75 16.19 -3.96
N TYR A 142 15.77 14.97 -3.42
CA TYR A 142 15.64 14.69 -1.98
C TYR A 142 16.96 14.17 -1.39
N ILE A 143 17.21 14.47 -0.12
CA ILE A 143 18.27 13.84 0.70
C ILE A 143 17.61 12.91 1.70
N ARG A 144 18.10 11.66 1.77
CA ARG A 144 17.72 10.69 2.80
C ARG A 144 18.58 10.91 4.05
N LYS A 145 17.97 10.87 5.24
CA LYS A 145 18.65 11.07 6.53
C LYS A 145 19.76 10.04 6.83
N ILE A 146 19.78 8.91 6.13
CA ILE A 146 20.76 7.81 6.32
C ILE A 146 21.19 7.23 4.97
N THR A 147 22.31 7.72 4.44
CA THR A 147 23.55 6.94 4.22
C THR A 147 24.68 7.83 3.71
N LYS A 148 25.77 7.91 4.49
CA LYS A 148 27.09 8.46 4.12
C LYS A 148 27.82 7.64 3.02
N LYS A 149 27.12 6.77 2.30
CA LYS A 149 27.67 5.91 1.23
C LYS A 149 26.59 5.71 0.17
N ILE A 150 26.59 6.59 -0.83
CA ILE A 150 26.27 6.35 -2.25
C ILE A 150 26.28 7.75 -2.86
N GLY A 151 27.38 8.07 -3.51
CA GLY A 151 27.51 9.29 -4.28
C GLY A 151 26.59 9.26 -5.51
N LYS A 152 26.26 10.47 -5.97
CA LYS A 152 25.66 10.81 -7.26
C LYS A 152 24.15 10.56 -7.42
N SER A 153 23.42 11.68 -7.34
CA SER A 153 22.46 12.13 -8.35
C SER A 153 21.73 11.04 -9.16
N THR A 154 20.70 10.43 -8.59
CA THR A 154 19.55 9.90 -9.31
C THR A 154 18.45 9.78 -8.26
N ILE A 155 17.19 10.12 -8.60
CA ILE A 155 16.04 9.58 -7.87
C ILE A 155 16.08 8.08 -8.15
N SER A 156 16.95 7.37 -7.46
CA SER A 156 17.01 5.92 -7.50
C SER A 156 15.73 5.42 -6.85
N GLN A 157 15.18 4.34 -7.39
CA GLN A 157 14.05 3.55 -6.89
C GLN A 157 14.23 3.02 -5.44
N THR A 158 15.01 3.68 -4.58
CA THR A 158 15.47 3.20 -3.28
C THR A 158 14.80 3.88 -2.09
N GLY A 159 14.03 4.95 -2.31
CA GLY A 159 13.27 5.63 -1.27
C GLY A 159 11.81 5.15 -1.23
N ARG A 160 11.49 4.09 -0.49
CA ARG A 160 10.09 3.64 -0.33
C ARG A 160 9.16 4.80 0.03
N TYR A 161 7.98 4.87 -0.58
CA TYR A 161 6.98 5.89 -0.30
C TYR A 161 6.40 5.73 1.09
N PHE A 162 6.01 4.51 1.43
CA PHE A 162 5.71 4.13 2.79
C PHE A 162 6.89 3.40 3.43
N LYS A 163 7.15 3.66 4.72
CA LYS A 163 8.13 2.87 5.46
C LYS A 163 7.47 1.58 5.93
N ILE A 164 8.25 0.51 5.90
CA ILE A 164 7.83 -0.79 6.43
C ILE A 164 8.19 -0.86 7.90
N TYR A 165 7.25 -1.29 8.75
CA TYR A 165 7.41 -1.32 10.20
C TYR A 165 6.60 -2.49 10.80
N PRO A 166 6.98 -3.09 11.94
CA PRO A 166 8.26 -2.94 12.63
C PRO A 166 9.42 -3.67 11.95
N PHE A 167 9.16 -4.75 11.21
CA PHE A 167 10.22 -5.57 10.63
C PHE A 167 10.15 -5.58 9.09
N GLU A 168 11.29 -5.32 8.43
CA GLU A 168 11.35 -5.33 6.96
C GLU A 168 11.43 -6.74 6.36
N SER A 169 11.82 -7.73 7.17
CA SER A 169 11.96 -9.12 6.76
C SER A 169 11.65 -10.08 7.90
N LEU A 170 11.33 -11.32 7.55
CA LEU A 170 11.13 -12.38 8.54
C LEU A 170 12.40 -12.60 9.38
N ASN A 171 13.58 -12.52 8.77
CA ASN A 171 14.86 -12.65 9.47
C ASN A 171 15.06 -11.55 10.52
N ALA A 172 14.62 -10.32 10.21
CA ALA A 172 14.67 -9.22 11.18
C ALA A 172 13.73 -9.48 12.38
N PHE A 173 12.56 -10.07 12.13
CA PHE A 173 11.62 -10.46 13.19
C PHE A 173 12.17 -11.60 14.05
N THR A 174 12.65 -12.70 13.45
CA THR A 174 13.15 -13.87 14.19
C THR A 174 14.43 -13.57 14.98
N SER A 175 15.19 -12.55 14.58
CA SER A 175 16.37 -12.07 15.32
C SER A 175 16.03 -11.05 16.43
N SER A 176 14.77 -10.63 16.53
CA SER A 176 14.35 -9.54 17.42
C SER A 176 14.25 -9.96 18.90
N ALA A 177 14.26 -8.97 19.78
CA ALA A 177 13.96 -9.18 21.20
C ALA A 177 12.52 -9.68 21.41
N LEU A 178 11.57 -9.17 20.61
CA LEU A 178 10.17 -9.60 20.66
C LEU A 178 10.03 -11.10 20.41
N TRP A 179 10.72 -11.62 19.39
CA TRP A 179 10.74 -13.06 19.12
C TRP A 179 11.30 -13.86 20.31
N ARG A 180 12.43 -13.44 20.88
CA ARG A 180 13.01 -14.10 22.05
C ARG A 180 12.06 -14.09 23.25
N MET A 181 11.44 -12.95 23.54
CA MET A 181 10.48 -12.82 24.64
C MET A 181 9.27 -13.73 24.47
N ASN A 182 8.71 -13.81 23.25
CA ASN A 182 7.61 -14.72 22.97
C ASN A 182 8.01 -16.20 23.17
N ASN A 183 9.23 -16.59 22.81
CA ASN A 183 9.72 -17.96 23.05
C ASN A 183 9.96 -18.27 24.54
N TYR A 184 10.22 -17.26 25.38
CA TYR A 184 10.26 -17.43 26.83
C TYR A 184 8.86 -17.50 27.44
N GLN A 185 7.91 -16.74 26.91
CA GLN A 185 6.56 -16.64 27.45
C GLN A 185 5.66 -17.81 27.07
N TYR A 186 5.82 -18.36 25.86
CA TYR A 186 4.93 -19.38 25.32
C TYR A 186 5.69 -20.66 25.00
N GLN A 187 5.14 -21.79 25.48
CA GLN A 187 5.73 -23.11 25.31
C GLN A 187 5.59 -23.65 23.87
N TYR A 188 4.54 -23.27 23.15
CA TYR A 188 4.19 -23.82 21.85
C TYR A 188 4.27 -22.77 20.74
N PHE A 189 4.79 -23.17 19.59
CA PHE A 189 4.86 -22.34 18.39
C PHE A 189 4.09 -23.02 17.25
N ALA A 190 3.17 -22.26 16.63
CA ALA A 190 2.45 -22.68 15.44
C ALA A 190 2.77 -21.74 14.28
N LYS A 191 2.95 -22.32 13.08
CA LYS A 191 3.15 -21.58 11.84
C LYS A 191 2.09 -21.99 10.83
N VAL A 192 1.42 -21.01 10.26
CA VAL A 192 0.45 -21.18 9.17
C VAL A 192 0.99 -20.48 7.93
N ASP A 193 0.92 -21.16 6.79
CA ASP A 193 1.34 -20.61 5.50
C ASP A 193 0.13 -20.55 4.55
N TYR A 194 -0.18 -19.36 4.05
CA TYR A 194 -1.27 -19.17 3.10
C TYR A 194 -0.78 -19.49 1.68
N LYS A 195 -1.21 -20.65 1.16
CA LYS A 195 -0.95 -21.03 -0.22
C LYS A 195 -1.53 -19.98 -1.16
N SER A 196 -0.71 -19.50 -2.11
CA SER A 196 -1.12 -18.56 -3.16
C SER A 196 -1.89 -17.33 -2.67
N CYS A 197 -1.51 -16.77 -1.52
CA CYS A 197 -2.23 -15.69 -0.82
C CYS A 197 -2.81 -14.61 -1.75
N PHE A 198 -2.01 -14.01 -2.63
CA PHE A 198 -2.45 -12.94 -3.52
C PHE A 198 -3.48 -13.40 -4.55
N ASP A 199 -3.31 -14.59 -5.13
CA ASP A 199 -4.25 -15.17 -6.09
C ASP A 199 -5.57 -15.58 -5.43
N SER A 200 -5.55 -15.85 -4.12
CA SER A 200 -6.71 -16.28 -3.33
C SER A 200 -7.52 -15.12 -2.73
N ILE A 201 -7.05 -13.88 -2.83
CA ILE A 201 -7.81 -12.72 -2.34
C ILE A 201 -8.91 -12.37 -3.33
N TYR A 202 -10.16 -12.45 -2.87
CA TYR A 202 -11.34 -11.97 -3.59
C TYR A 202 -11.55 -10.48 -3.29
N SER A 203 -11.55 -9.63 -4.32
CA SER A 203 -11.68 -8.16 -4.15
C SER A 203 -12.96 -7.74 -3.41
N HIS A 204 -14.09 -8.39 -3.63
CA HIS A 204 -15.31 -8.07 -2.89
C HIS A 204 -15.24 -8.45 -1.40
N ALA A 205 -14.21 -9.19 -0.95
CA ALA A 205 -14.02 -9.43 0.48
C ALA A 205 -13.78 -8.13 1.27
N TYR A 206 -13.26 -7.07 0.63
CA TYR A 206 -13.10 -5.77 1.28
C TYR A 206 -14.46 -5.12 1.58
N THR A 207 -15.48 -5.29 0.73
CA THR A 207 -16.82 -4.73 1.01
C THR A 207 -17.49 -5.42 2.19
N TRP A 208 -17.18 -6.71 2.44
CA TRP A 208 -17.66 -7.43 3.63
C TRP A 208 -17.05 -6.93 4.94
N ILE A 209 -15.95 -6.18 4.88
CA ILE A 209 -15.43 -5.48 6.06
C ILE A 209 -16.44 -4.39 6.46
N ILE A 210 -17.00 -3.65 5.50
CA ILE A 210 -17.97 -2.57 5.72
C ILE A 210 -19.19 -3.07 6.47
N ASP A 211 -19.82 -4.14 5.99
CA ASP A 211 -21.06 -4.70 6.53
C ASP A 211 -20.93 -5.08 8.02
N ARG A 212 -19.70 -5.25 8.52
CA ARG A 212 -19.42 -5.60 9.93
C ARG A 212 -19.23 -4.40 10.85
N TYR A 213 -19.01 -3.19 10.32
CA TYR A 213 -18.67 -1.99 11.10
C TYR A 213 -19.73 -0.87 11.08
N VAL A 214 -20.90 -1.10 10.48
CA VAL A 214 -21.96 -0.07 10.25
C VAL A 214 -22.51 0.60 11.54
N ILE A 215 -22.06 0.18 12.73
CA ILE A 215 -22.52 0.71 14.03
C ILE A 215 -21.73 1.97 14.49
N ASP A 216 -20.49 2.21 14.01
CA ASP A 216 -19.67 3.38 14.43
C ASP A 216 -19.69 4.49 13.35
N PRO A 217 -20.01 5.76 13.66
CA PRO A 217 -19.88 6.88 12.72
C PRO A 217 -18.49 7.01 12.07
N ARG A 218 -17.41 6.56 12.74
CA ARG A 218 -16.05 6.47 12.16
C ARG A 218 -15.93 5.43 11.04
N SER A 219 -16.85 4.48 10.96
CA SER A 219 -16.88 3.44 9.93
C SER A 219 -17.39 3.92 8.58
N MET A 220 -18.17 5.01 8.55
CA MET A 220 -18.66 5.60 7.29
C MET A 220 -17.52 6.09 6.39
N SER A 221 -16.48 6.69 6.98
CA SER A 221 -15.25 7.07 6.26
C SER A 221 -14.47 5.86 5.74
N ASN A 222 -14.55 4.71 6.44
CA ASN A 222 -13.92 3.47 5.98
C ASN A 222 -14.77 2.73 4.94
N ALA A 223 -16.08 2.96 4.89
CA ALA A 223 -16.98 2.33 3.92
C ALA A 223 -16.63 2.74 2.48
N SER A 224 -16.38 4.03 2.26
CA SER A 224 -15.94 4.55 0.96
C SER A 224 -14.55 4.02 0.59
N LEU A 225 -13.63 3.91 1.56
CA LEU A 225 -12.31 3.31 1.39
C LEU A 225 -12.40 1.86 0.88
N PHE A 226 -13.09 0.97 1.59
CA PHE A 226 -13.13 -0.45 1.23
C PHE A 226 -13.87 -0.70 -0.09
N THR A 227 -14.91 0.08 -0.37
CA THR A 227 -15.57 0.04 -1.69
C THR A 227 -14.62 0.50 -2.79
N SER A 228 -13.83 1.55 -2.54
CA SER A 228 -12.83 2.04 -3.50
C SER A 228 -11.69 1.04 -3.70
N ILE A 229 -11.26 0.33 -2.65
CA ILE A 229 -10.27 -0.75 -2.74
C ILE A 229 -10.76 -1.83 -3.70
N ASP A 230 -11.99 -2.32 -3.53
CA ASP A 230 -12.61 -3.29 -4.43
C ASP A 230 -12.52 -2.85 -5.89
N LYS A 231 -12.97 -1.62 -6.19
CA LYS A 231 -12.96 -1.08 -7.55
C LYS A 231 -11.55 -0.91 -8.11
N VAL A 232 -10.61 -0.37 -7.34
CA VAL A 232 -9.22 -0.20 -7.81
C VAL A 232 -8.55 -1.54 -8.08
N LEU A 233 -8.74 -2.54 -7.22
CA LEU A 233 -8.19 -3.90 -7.43
C LEU A 233 -8.70 -4.52 -8.73
N MET A 234 -10.00 -4.41 -9.00
CA MET A 234 -10.58 -4.87 -10.27
C MET A 234 -10.03 -4.05 -11.46
N ASN A 235 -9.96 -2.73 -11.34
CA ASN A 235 -9.49 -1.84 -12.41
C ASN A 235 -8.06 -2.16 -12.88
N ILE A 236 -7.17 -2.53 -11.95
CA ILE A 236 -5.77 -2.85 -12.27
C ILE A 236 -5.54 -4.30 -12.69
N ASN A 237 -6.57 -5.17 -12.61
CA ASN A 237 -6.48 -6.61 -12.88
C ASN A 237 -7.49 -7.08 -13.94
N GLY A 238 -7.71 -6.28 -14.98
CA GLY A 238 -8.57 -6.64 -16.11
C GLY A 238 -10.04 -6.79 -15.74
N LYS A 239 -10.51 -6.03 -14.74
CA LYS A 239 -11.86 -6.14 -14.14
C LYS A 239 -12.13 -7.51 -13.48
N SER A 240 -11.10 -8.32 -13.23
CA SER A 240 -11.22 -9.54 -12.45
C SER A 240 -11.40 -9.21 -10.97
N SER A 241 -12.38 -9.85 -10.34
CA SER A 241 -12.54 -9.82 -8.89
C SER A 241 -11.73 -10.89 -8.16
N ASN A 242 -11.19 -11.87 -8.90
CA ASN A 242 -10.40 -12.99 -8.39
C ASN A 242 -8.90 -12.68 -8.46
N GLY A 243 -8.26 -12.77 -7.30
CA GLY A 243 -6.84 -12.49 -7.12
C GLY A 243 -6.51 -10.99 -7.21
N ILE A 244 -5.43 -10.61 -6.54
CA ILE A 244 -4.85 -9.27 -6.64
C ILE A 244 -3.49 -9.32 -7.35
N VAL A 245 -3.11 -8.21 -7.98
CA VAL A 245 -1.89 -8.12 -8.80
C VAL A 245 -0.64 -8.38 -7.95
N VAL A 246 0.18 -9.36 -8.33
CA VAL A 246 1.43 -9.71 -7.61
C VAL A 246 2.59 -8.84 -8.11
N GLY A 247 3.27 -8.13 -7.21
CA GLY A 247 4.51 -7.42 -7.53
C GLY A 247 4.59 -6.03 -6.90
N PRO A 248 3.64 -5.12 -7.20
CA PRO A 248 3.58 -3.79 -6.58
C PRO A 248 3.52 -3.88 -5.04
N GLU A 249 4.21 -2.99 -4.34
CA GLU A 249 4.05 -2.84 -2.88
C GLU A 249 2.63 -2.38 -2.53
N TYR A 250 1.95 -1.65 -3.43
CA TYR A 250 0.51 -1.36 -3.30
C TYR A 250 -0.31 -2.61 -2.95
N SER A 251 -0.15 -3.70 -3.70
CA SER A 251 -0.92 -4.92 -3.47
C SER A 251 -0.57 -5.58 -2.13
N ARG A 252 0.69 -5.47 -1.68
CA ARG A 252 1.11 -5.93 -0.34
C ARG A 252 0.44 -5.10 0.74
N MET A 253 0.37 -3.79 0.57
CA MET A 253 -0.32 -2.87 1.48
C MET A 253 -1.80 -3.20 1.58
N ILE A 254 -2.48 -3.42 0.46
CA ILE A 254 -3.90 -3.76 0.46
C ILE A 254 -4.15 -5.13 1.10
N ALA A 255 -3.33 -6.14 0.80
CA ALA A 255 -3.43 -7.45 1.46
C ALA A 255 -3.25 -7.35 2.99
N GLU A 256 -2.35 -6.50 3.47
CA GLU A 256 -2.13 -6.27 4.90
C GLU A 256 -3.38 -5.70 5.61
N ILE A 257 -4.19 -4.88 4.93
CA ILE A 257 -5.47 -4.40 5.47
C ILE A 257 -6.39 -5.57 5.78
N LEU A 258 -6.52 -6.52 4.85
CA LEU A 258 -7.35 -7.71 5.02
C LEU A 258 -6.81 -8.62 6.14
N LEU A 259 -5.49 -8.83 6.19
CA LEU A 259 -4.87 -9.69 7.21
C LEU A 259 -5.01 -9.10 8.62
N GLN A 260 -4.81 -7.80 8.81
CA GLN A 260 -5.05 -7.16 10.10
C GLN A 260 -6.52 -7.23 10.53
N GLN A 261 -7.44 -7.14 9.55
CA GLN A 261 -8.85 -7.34 9.84
C GLN A 261 -9.13 -8.75 10.35
N ILE A 262 -8.53 -9.78 9.72
CA ILE A 262 -8.65 -11.17 10.17
C ILE A 262 -8.05 -11.33 11.57
N ASP A 263 -6.86 -10.79 11.82
CA ASP A 263 -6.20 -10.83 13.13
C ASP A 263 -7.09 -10.24 14.23
N LYS A 264 -7.74 -9.11 13.95
CA LYS A 264 -8.69 -8.48 14.88
C LYS A 264 -9.88 -9.38 15.16
N GLU A 265 -10.49 -9.99 14.15
CA GLU A 265 -11.63 -10.88 14.34
C GLU A 265 -11.23 -12.11 15.18
N VAL A 266 -10.09 -12.72 14.89
CA VAL A 266 -9.56 -13.85 15.67
C VAL A 266 -9.33 -13.45 17.12
N TYR A 267 -8.75 -12.27 17.35
CA TYR A 267 -8.52 -11.76 18.70
C TYR A 267 -9.83 -11.57 19.48
N MET A 268 -10.85 -10.97 18.86
CA MET A 268 -12.16 -10.79 19.50
C MET A 268 -12.82 -12.13 19.84
N LEU A 269 -12.73 -13.12 18.94
CA LEU A 269 -13.23 -14.47 19.17
C LEU A 269 -12.52 -15.14 20.36
N LEU A 270 -11.19 -15.03 20.45
CA LEU A 270 -10.40 -15.61 21.54
C LEU A 270 -10.68 -14.96 22.90
N LEU A 271 -11.10 -13.69 22.94
CA LEU A 271 -11.54 -13.02 24.16
C LEU A 271 -12.96 -13.41 24.60
N GLY A 272 -13.67 -14.23 23.82
CA GLY A 272 -15.08 -14.54 24.09
C GLY A 272 -16.02 -13.36 23.81
N ILE A 273 -15.54 -12.32 23.13
CA ILE A 273 -16.38 -11.19 22.72
C ILE A 273 -17.12 -11.60 21.45
N THR A 274 -18.35 -12.11 21.62
CA THR A 274 -19.27 -12.35 20.51
C THR A 274 -19.95 -11.05 20.09
N ARG A 275 -20.37 -11.01 18.82
CA ARG A 275 -20.95 -9.82 18.16
C ARG A 275 -22.10 -9.26 19.00
N GLY A 276 -22.00 -7.99 19.39
CA GLY A 276 -23.02 -7.27 20.18
C GLY A 276 -22.55 -6.75 21.54
N GLN A 277 -21.39 -7.21 22.04
CA GLN A 277 -20.78 -6.74 23.29
C GLN A 277 -19.40 -6.12 23.04
N VAL A 278 -19.31 -5.04 22.25
CA VAL A 278 -18.04 -4.29 22.19
C VAL A 278 -18.05 -3.30 23.36
N PRO A 279 -17.16 -3.41 24.36
CA PRO A 279 -17.00 -2.34 25.33
C PRO A 279 -16.36 -1.16 24.59
N MET A 280 -17.04 -0.01 24.62
CA MET A 280 -16.43 1.26 24.27
C MET A 280 -15.25 1.49 25.22
N TRP A 281 -14.04 1.55 24.66
CA TRP A 281 -12.91 2.24 25.28
C TRP A 281 -12.48 3.37 24.34
#